data_AF-A0A8J3IQP4-F1
#
_entry.id   AF-A0A8J3IQP4-F1
#
_cell.length_a   1.000
_cell.length_b   1.000
_cell.length_c   1.000
_cell.angle_alpha   90.00
_cell.angle_beta   90.00
_cell.angle_gamma   90.00
#
_symmetry.space_group_name_H-M   'P 1'
#
loop_
_entity.id
_entity.type
_entity.pdbx_description
1 polymer ?
#
loop_
_entity_poly.entity_id
_entity_poly.type
_entity_poly.pdbx_seq_one_letter_code
_entity_poly.pdbx_strand_id
1 'polypeptide(L)' 'MTGREQEVLSYLAQGLTNTQIANQLLITRTTVNSYLRTIYSKLGVTSRASAIRYSWDHKLIE' A
#
# COMPACT_ATOMS: atom_id res chain seq x y z
N MET A 1 -8.02 5.82 6.96
CA MET A 1 -6.63 5.30 6.89
C MET A 1 -5.72 6.20 7.71
N THR A 2 -4.56 5.71 8.16
CA THR A 2 -3.51 6.51 8.78
C THR A 2 -2.52 7.03 7.73
N GLY A 3 -1.68 8.01 8.07
CA GLY A 3 -0.65 8.55 7.16
C GLY A 3 0.30 7.46 6.64
N ARG A 4 0.79 6.58 7.52
CA ARG A 4 1.66 5.46 7.12
C ARG A 4 0.97 4.47 6.18
N GLU A 5 -0.33 4.23 6.35
CA GLU A 5 -1.09 3.37 5.44
C GLU A 5 -1.23 4.01 4.05
N GLN A 6 -1.40 5.33 3.99
CA GLN A 6 -1.47 6.08 2.73
C GLN A 6 -0.12 6.08 2.01
N GLU A 7 0.99 6.28 2.72
CA GLU A 7 2.33 6.20 2.12
C GLU A 7 2.60 4.82 1.52
N VAL A 8 2.30 3.75 2.27
CA VAL A 8 2.44 2.36 1.77
C VAL A 8 1.57 2.13 0.53
N LEU A 9 0.31 2.59 0.56
CA LEU A 9 -0.60 2.44 -0.57
C LEU A 9 -0.13 3.23 -1.81
N SER A 10 0.41 4.44 -1.63
CA SER A 10 0.95 5.27 -2.71
C SER A 10 2.14 4.59 -3.39
N TYR A 11 3.13 4.14 -2.63
CA TYR A 11 4.26 3.41 -3.21
C TYR A 11 3.84 2.09 -3.88
N LEU A 12 2.88 1.38 -3.30
CA LEU A 12 2.33 0.17 -3.92
C LEU A 12 1.66 0.49 -5.27
N ALA A 13 0.94 1.60 -5.36
CA ALA A 13 0.29 2.06 -6.58
C ALA A 13 1.28 2.52 -7.66
N GLN A 14 2.43 3.05 -7.27
CA GLN A 14 3.59 3.33 -8.15
C GLN A 14 4.32 2.05 -8.63
N GLY A 15 3.88 0.87 -8.20
CA GLY A 15 4.45 -0.41 -8.63
C GLY A 15 5.60 -0.92 -7.77
N LEU A 16 5.95 -0.27 -6.65
CA LEU A 16 7.06 -0.71 -5.81
C LEU A 16 6.76 -2.05 -5.11
N THR A 17 7.75 -2.93 -5.08
CA THR A 17 7.68 -4.18 -4.31
C THR A 17 7.71 -3.91 -2.81
N ASN A 18 7.22 -4.83 -1.98
CA ASN A 18 7.20 -4.66 -0.52
C ASN A 18 8.60 -4.41 0.07
N THR A 19 9.66 -4.93 -0.57
CA THR A 19 11.06 -4.66 -0.18
C THR A 19 11.47 -3.23 -0.51
N GLN A 20 11.10 -2.70 -1.68
CA GLN A 20 11.37 -1.31 -2.04
C GLN A 20 10.59 -0.34 -1.14
N ILE A 21 9.32 -0.64 -0.84
CA ILE A 21 8.50 0.14 0.09
C ILE A 21 9.15 0.15 1.48
N ALA A 22 9.62 -1.01 1.95
CA ALA A 22 10.30 -1.14 3.23
C ALA A 22 11.55 -0.26 3.30
N ASN A 23 12.36 -0.25 2.23
CA ASN A 23 13.55 0.59 2.13
C ASN A 23 13.20 2.09 2.10
N GLN A 24 12.18 2.50 1.34
CA GLN A 24 11.75 3.91 1.28
C GLN A 24 11.24 4.42 2.63
N LEU A 25 10.51 3.59 3.36
CA LEU A 25 9.92 3.95 4.64
C LEU A 25 10.83 3.71 5.85
N LEU A 26 12.04 3.18 5.63
CA LEU A 26 13.00 2.76 6.66
C LEU A 26 12.39 1.80 7.70
N ILE A 27 11.62 0.82 7.23
CA ILE A 27 10.97 -0.22 8.04
C ILE A 27 11.25 -1.61 7.49
N THR A 28 10.81 -2.65 8.20
CA THR A 28 10.97 -4.03 7.72
C THR A 28 9.89 -4.41 6.70
N ARG A 29 10.20 -5.38 5.83
CA ARG A 29 9.23 -5.98 4.91
C ARG A 29 8.02 -6.57 5.65
N THR A 30 8.22 -7.12 6.85
CA THR A 30 7.14 -7.67 7.69
C THR A 30 6.20 -6.57 8.17
N THR A 31 6.73 -5.40 8.52
CA THR A 31 5.94 -4.21 8.86
C THR A 31 5.12 -3.74 7.66
N VAL A 32 5.71 -3.69 6.46
CA VAL A 32 4.96 -3.39 5.22
C VAL A 32 3.83 -4.39 4.99
N ASN A 33 4.08 -5.69 5.13
CA ASN A 33 3.03 -6.72 4.99
C ASN A 33 1.88 -6.51 5.99
N SER A 34 2.20 -6.09 7.21
CA SER A 34 1.19 -5.79 8.23
C SER A 34 0.33 -4.58 7.83
N TYR A 35 0.95 -3.51 7.32
CA TYR A 35 0.21 -2.37 6.77
C TYR A 35 -0.67 -2.81 5.60
N LEU A 36 -0.15 -3.59 4.66
CA LEU A 36 -0.92 -4.07 3.51
C LEU A 36 -2.13 -4.90 3.93
N ARG A 37 -2.01 -5.76 4.93
CA ARG A 37 -3.14 -6.52 5.47
C ARG A 37 -4.24 -5.61 6.02
N THR A 38 -3.86 -4.59 6.78
CA THR A 38 -4.82 -3.61 7.32
C THR A 38 -5.43 -2.75 6.22
N ILE A 39 -4.63 -2.31 5.24
CA ILE A 39 -5.09 -1.55 4.07
C ILE A 39 -6.11 -2.40 3.29
N TYR A 40 -5.77 -3.63 2.93
CA TYR A 40 -6.66 -4.52 2.19
C TYR A 40 -7.98 -4.74 2.92
N SER A 41 -7.93 -4.96 4.24
CA SER A 41 -9.14 -5.06 5.07
C SER A 41 -9.97 -3.78 5.07
N LYS A 42 -9.33 -2.60 5.10
CA LYS A 42 -10.02 -1.30 5.07
C LYS A 42 -10.61 -0.97 3.70
N LEU A 43 -9.94 -1.39 2.63
CA LEU A 43 -10.37 -1.21 1.25
C LEU A 43 -11.38 -2.26 0.79
N GLY A 44 -11.58 -3.33 1.56
CA GLY A 44 -12.44 -4.46 1.16
C GLY A 44 -11.90 -5.25 -0.03
N VAL A 45 -10.59 -5.20 -0.26
CA VAL A 45 -9.93 -5.89 -1.39
C VAL A 45 -9.04 -7.02 -0.89
N THR A 46 -8.79 -8.01 -1.74
CA THR A 46 -8.01 -9.22 -1.37
C THR A 46 -6.71 -9.37 -2.16
N SER A 47 -6.48 -8.52 -3.15
CA SER A 47 -5.32 -8.62 -4.04
C SER A 47 -4.61 -7.28 -4.21
N ARG A 48 -3.30 -7.36 -4.43
CA ARG A 48 -2.46 -6.21 -4.80
C ARG A 48 -3.01 -5.47 -6.00
N ALA A 49 -3.43 -6.19 -7.05
CA ALA A 49 -3.97 -5.58 -8.26
C ALA A 49 -5.26 -4.79 -7.96
N SER A 50 -6.13 -5.34 -7.12
CA SER A 50 -7.36 -4.67 -6.67
C SER A 50 -7.05 -3.42 -5.84
N ALA A 51 -6.06 -3.48 -4.95
CA ALA A 51 -5.62 -2.33 -4.17
C ALA A 51 -5.01 -1.22 -5.05
N ILE A 52 -4.19 -1.59 -6.04
CA ILE A 52 -3.67 -0.64 -7.03
C ILE A 52 -4.84 0.01 -7.77
N ARG A 53 -5.77 -0.79 -8.32
CA ARG A 53 -6.93 -0.29 -9.05
C ARG A 53 -7.79 0.65 -8.20
N TYR A 54 -8.00 0.33 -6.93
CA TYR A 54 -8.68 1.21 -5.98
C TYR A 54 -7.99 2.58 -5.87
N SER A 55 -6.66 2.60 -5.73
CA SER A 55 -5.91 3.86 -5.67
C SER A 55 -6.08 4.74 -6.92
N TRP A 56 -6.12 4.13 -8.11
CA TRP A 56 -6.37 4.85 -9.36
C TRP A 56 -7.80 5.40 -9.44
N ASP A 57 -8.79 4.57 -9.11
CA ASP A 57 -10.20 4.93 -9.18
C ASP A 57 -10.56 6.10 -8.24
N HIS A 58 -9.95 6.12 -7.05
CA HIS A 58 -10.20 7.13 -6.02
C HIS A 58 -9.21 8.30 -6.08
N LYS A 59 -8.43 8.44 -7.17
CA LYS A 59 -7.45 9.53 -7.39
C LYS A 59 -6.47 9.73 -6.22
N LEU A 60 -6.06 8.63 -5.58
CA LEU A 60 -5.06 8.65 -4.51
C LEU A 60 -3.62 8.77 -5.04
N ILE A 61 -3.48 8.91 -6.36
CA ILE A 61 -2.24 8.97 -7.11
C ILE A 61 -2.42 10.15 -8.08
N GLU A 62 -1.56 11.16 -7.97
CA GLU A 62 -1.40 12.24 -8.95
C GLU A 62 -0.18 11.97 -9.83
#